data_AF-A0A962Y3B6-F1
#
_entry.id   AF-A0A962Y3B6-F1
#
_cell.length_a   1.000
_cell.length_b   1.000
_cell.length_c   1.000
_cell.angle_alpha   90.00
_cell.angle_beta   90.00
_cell.angle_gamma   90.00
#
_symmetry.space_group_name_H-M   'P 1'
#
loop_
_entity.id
_entity.type
_entity.pdbx_description
1 polymer ?
#
loop_
_entity_poly.entity_id
_entity_poly.type
_entity_poly.pdbx_seq_one_letter_code
_entity_poly.pdbx_strand_id
1 'polypeptide(L)'
;TQEAALMAIDANTILLLTSMMLMVAMLRPTGAFEYTAVAIARFSANDPRRLLVYLSLAVSLISMVLDNVTTLIVFAPLTVLIARILQINPLPYLMSEAILSNVGGASTLVGDPPNIMIGSAGGISFNAFLAHMGPPIAAVWLCTVLLLLLMFHKDLGPRRDAIRTQQFDLQNAIKDPRSLWRVLFALGLVVTLFFSHHHMGIFPAFAALLGLAVALLLMRPKPEVLFGEINWSVLIFFIGLFVIVGGVEASGLLGVLGTSLAQLASEPGQLLLTGLVLMWVAALMSAVIDNIP
;
A
#
# COMPACT_ATOMS: atom_id res chain seq x y z
N THR A 1 32.94 5.76 -0.01
CA THR A 1 33.66 4.62 -0.61
C THR A 1 32.64 3.62 -1.14
N GLN A 2 33.04 2.63 -1.95
CA GLN A 2 32.10 1.59 -2.44
C GLN A 2 31.45 0.82 -1.28
N GLU A 3 32.22 0.47 -0.25
CA GLU A 3 31.70 -0.19 0.95
C GLU A 3 30.63 0.66 1.67
N ALA A 4 30.87 1.97 1.82
CA ALA A 4 29.89 2.87 2.44
C ALA A 4 28.60 2.95 1.63
N ALA A 5 28.68 2.91 0.29
CA ALA A 5 27.49 2.88 -0.57
C ALA A 5 26.69 1.59 -0.37
N LEU A 6 27.35 0.43 -0.24
CA LEU A 6 26.68 -0.84 0.03
C LEU A 6 26.06 -0.88 1.43
N MET A 7 26.72 -0.32 2.44
CA MET A 7 26.18 -0.22 3.81
C MET A 7 24.99 0.73 3.92
N ALA A 8 24.87 1.71 3.02
CA ALA A 8 23.73 2.61 2.99
C ALA A 8 22.42 1.92 2.54
N ILE A 9 22.51 0.77 1.84
CA ILE A 9 21.35 0.04 1.36
C ILE A 9 20.63 -0.62 2.54
N ASP A 10 19.37 -0.22 2.79
CA ASP A 10 18.55 -0.82 3.82
C ASP A 10 18.03 -2.20 3.35
N ALA A 11 18.72 -3.26 3.79
CA ALA A 11 18.37 -4.63 3.46
C ALA A 11 16.98 -5.05 3.97
N ASN A 12 16.51 -4.47 5.07
CA ASN A 12 15.19 -4.76 5.63
C ASN A 12 14.09 -4.31 4.65
N THR A 13 14.22 -3.11 4.10
CA THR A 13 13.29 -2.57 3.10
C THR A 13 13.30 -3.43 1.83
N ILE A 14 14.47 -3.74 1.27
CA ILE A 14 14.57 -4.52 0.03
C ILE A 14 14.00 -5.94 0.19
N LEU A 15 14.32 -6.62 1.30
CA LEU A 15 13.82 -7.97 1.57
C LEU A 15 12.32 -7.98 1.84
N LEU A 16 11.80 -6.98 2.54
CA LEU A 16 10.36 -6.86 2.80
C LEU A 16 9.59 -6.63 1.50
N LEU A 17 10.01 -5.66 0.67
CA LEU A 17 9.36 -5.35 -0.60
C LEU A 17 9.37 -6.57 -1.54
N THR A 18 10.53 -7.21 -1.66
CA THR A 18 10.66 -8.44 -2.47
C THR A 18 9.71 -9.52 -1.96
N SER A 19 9.62 -9.71 -0.64
CA SER A 19 8.73 -10.72 -0.04
C SER A 19 7.25 -10.44 -0.32
N MET A 20 6.83 -9.17 -0.21
CA MET A 20 5.46 -8.76 -0.50
C MET A 20 5.10 -8.94 -1.97
N MET A 21 5.94 -8.45 -2.89
CA MET A 21 5.72 -8.61 -4.33
C MET A 21 5.56 -10.08 -4.72
N LEU A 22 6.39 -10.96 -4.17
CA LEU A 22 6.31 -12.40 -4.43
C LEU A 22 5.04 -13.02 -3.85
N MET A 23 4.59 -12.61 -2.66
CA MET A 23 3.32 -13.07 -2.12
C MET A 23 2.13 -12.62 -2.97
N VAL A 24 2.15 -11.40 -3.50
CA VAL A 24 1.09 -10.93 -4.40
C VAL A 24 1.11 -11.67 -5.74
N ALA A 25 2.30 -11.95 -6.27
CA ALA A 25 2.47 -12.78 -7.46
C ALA A 25 1.85 -14.17 -7.29
N MET A 26 1.92 -14.74 -6.08
CA MET A 26 1.27 -16.02 -5.75
C MET A 26 -0.23 -15.89 -5.52
N LEU A 27 -0.70 -14.75 -5.00
CA LEU A 27 -2.12 -14.49 -4.76
C LEU A 27 -2.89 -14.21 -6.06
N ARG A 28 -2.30 -13.46 -7.00
CA ARG A 28 -2.96 -13.02 -8.24
C ARG A 28 -3.59 -14.14 -9.07
N PRO A 29 -2.90 -15.25 -9.41
CA PRO A 29 -3.48 -16.29 -10.26
C PRO A 29 -4.62 -17.08 -9.59
N THR A 30 -4.79 -16.96 -8.28
CA THR A 30 -5.83 -17.69 -7.53
C THR A 30 -7.25 -17.19 -7.79
N GLY A 31 -7.38 -15.97 -8.32
CA GLY A 31 -8.68 -15.31 -8.53
C GLY A 31 -9.19 -14.52 -7.31
N ALA A 32 -8.36 -14.32 -6.28
CA ALA A 32 -8.75 -13.61 -5.04
C ALA A 32 -9.27 -12.20 -5.31
N PHE A 33 -8.57 -11.46 -6.17
CA PHE A 33 -8.90 -10.08 -6.49
C PHE A 33 -10.15 -9.99 -7.36
N GLU A 34 -10.27 -10.85 -8.36
CA GLU A 34 -11.48 -10.98 -9.19
C GLU A 34 -12.71 -11.31 -8.32
N TYR A 35 -12.58 -12.28 -7.41
CA TYR A 35 -13.63 -12.63 -6.46
C TYR A 35 -14.03 -11.44 -5.59
N THR A 36 -13.05 -10.72 -5.04
CA THR A 36 -13.29 -9.55 -4.19
C THR A 36 -14.03 -8.46 -4.96
N ALA A 37 -13.58 -8.13 -6.17
CA ALA A 37 -14.18 -7.11 -7.02
C ALA A 37 -15.64 -7.48 -7.40
N VAL A 38 -15.88 -8.75 -7.74
CA VAL A 38 -17.23 -9.26 -8.02
C VAL A 38 -18.12 -9.22 -6.78
N ALA A 39 -17.62 -9.64 -5.62
CA ALA A 39 -18.36 -9.62 -4.37
C ALA A 39 -18.80 -8.18 -4.04
N ILE A 40 -17.88 -7.23 -4.17
CA ILE A 40 -18.16 -5.79 -3.97
C ILE A 40 -19.24 -5.31 -4.95
N ALA A 41 -19.14 -5.64 -6.24
CA ALA A 41 -20.14 -5.24 -7.23
C ALA A 41 -21.54 -5.76 -6.88
N ARG A 42 -21.66 -7.00 -6.37
CA ARG A 42 -22.94 -7.56 -5.92
C ARG A 42 -23.46 -6.88 -4.64
N PHE A 43 -22.61 -6.70 -3.63
CA PHE A 43 -23.01 -6.05 -2.37
C PHE A 43 -23.41 -4.58 -2.56
N SER A 44 -22.86 -3.93 -3.58
CA SER A 44 -23.22 -2.56 -3.95
C SER A 44 -24.66 -2.43 -4.45
N ALA A 45 -25.33 -3.53 -4.78
CA ALA A 45 -26.74 -3.57 -5.18
C ALA A 45 -27.10 -2.55 -6.29
N ASN A 46 -26.21 -2.38 -7.27
CA ASN A 46 -26.31 -1.41 -8.37
C ASN A 46 -26.33 0.07 -7.98
N ASP A 47 -25.96 0.42 -6.73
CA ASP A 47 -25.78 1.81 -6.31
C ASP A 47 -24.32 2.25 -6.57
N PRO A 48 -24.08 3.20 -7.50
CA PRO A 48 -22.74 3.72 -7.80
C PRO A 48 -22.01 4.26 -6.57
N ARG A 49 -22.74 4.85 -5.61
CA ARG A 49 -22.14 5.43 -4.40
C ARG A 49 -21.62 4.34 -3.48
N ARG A 50 -22.39 3.27 -3.29
CA ARG A 50 -21.97 2.10 -2.51
C ARG A 50 -20.80 1.40 -3.16
N LEU A 51 -20.82 1.28 -4.48
CA LEU A 51 -19.72 0.71 -5.23
C LEU A 51 -18.42 1.48 -5.00
N LEU A 52 -18.48 2.81 -5.03
CA LEU A 52 -17.31 3.65 -4.77
C LEU A 52 -16.78 3.41 -3.37
N VAL A 53 -17.65 3.45 -2.36
CA VAL A 53 -17.26 3.24 -0.96
C VAL A 53 -16.67 1.85 -0.72
N TYR A 54 -17.27 0.80 -1.28
CA TYR A 54 -16.81 -0.57 -1.07
C TYR A 54 -15.52 -0.90 -1.82
N LEU A 55 -15.36 -0.42 -3.06
CA LEU A 55 -14.08 -0.55 -3.79
C LEU A 55 -12.98 0.22 -3.07
N SER A 56 -13.27 1.47 -2.69
CA SER A 56 -12.36 2.32 -1.91
C SER A 56 -11.91 1.65 -0.62
N LEU A 57 -12.84 1.07 0.14
CA LEU A 57 -12.56 0.38 1.39
C LEU A 57 -11.72 -0.87 1.16
N ALA A 58 -12.06 -1.68 0.16
CA ALA A 58 -11.31 -2.89 -0.16
C ALA A 58 -9.88 -2.57 -0.58
N VAL A 59 -9.70 -1.60 -1.49
CA VAL A 59 -8.38 -1.16 -1.94
C VAL A 59 -7.57 -0.58 -0.79
N SER A 60 -8.16 0.28 0.05
CA SER A 60 -7.42 0.84 1.20
C SER A 60 -7.00 -0.23 2.19
N LEU A 61 -7.87 -1.20 2.51
CA LEU A 61 -7.55 -2.29 3.45
C LEU A 61 -6.50 -3.26 2.90
N ILE A 62 -6.56 -3.55 1.60
CA ILE A 62 -5.55 -4.39 0.94
C ILE A 62 -4.20 -3.65 0.92
N SER A 63 -4.20 -2.35 0.64
CA SER A 63 -3.01 -1.49 0.65
C SER A 63 -2.38 -1.31 2.05
N MET A 64 -3.10 -1.63 3.13
CA MET A 64 -2.51 -1.69 4.48
C MET A 64 -1.52 -2.86 4.65
N VAL A 65 -1.60 -3.86 3.79
CA VAL A 65 -0.81 -5.10 3.90
C VAL A 65 0.08 -5.30 2.68
N LEU A 66 -0.40 -4.89 1.50
CA LEU A 66 0.29 -4.95 0.22
C LEU A 66 0.71 -3.55 -0.22
N ASP A 67 1.69 -3.45 -1.11
CA ASP A 67 2.06 -2.15 -1.67
C ASP A 67 0.93 -1.57 -2.56
N ASN A 68 0.82 -0.25 -2.51
CA ASN A 68 -0.13 0.57 -3.26
C ASN A 68 -0.07 0.35 -4.78
N VAL A 69 1.14 0.33 -5.37
CA VAL A 69 1.34 0.18 -6.82
C VAL A 69 0.79 -1.16 -7.30
N THR A 70 1.13 -2.25 -6.61
CA THR A 70 0.65 -3.59 -6.97
C THR A 70 -0.86 -3.72 -6.79
N THR A 71 -1.42 -3.12 -5.74
CA THR A 71 -2.87 -3.09 -5.52
C THR A 71 -3.58 -2.40 -6.69
N LEU A 72 -3.07 -1.25 -7.15
CA LEU A 72 -3.64 -0.51 -8.28
C LEU A 72 -3.51 -1.25 -9.60
N ILE A 73 -2.36 -1.88 -9.88
CA ILE A 73 -2.16 -2.67 -11.11
C ILE A 73 -3.21 -3.78 -11.24
N VAL A 74 -3.64 -4.34 -10.11
CA VAL A 74 -4.65 -5.41 -10.09
C VAL A 74 -6.08 -4.86 -10.11
N PHE A 75 -6.39 -3.86 -9.27
CA PHE A 75 -7.76 -3.35 -9.15
C PHE A 75 -8.18 -2.47 -10.32
N ALA A 76 -7.30 -1.64 -10.88
CA ALA A 76 -7.64 -0.74 -11.98
C ALA A 76 -8.29 -1.46 -13.19
N PRO A 77 -7.72 -2.55 -13.75
CA PRO A 77 -8.37 -3.26 -14.85
C PRO A 77 -9.69 -3.93 -14.43
N LEU A 78 -9.81 -4.40 -13.19
CA LEU A 78 -11.05 -4.99 -12.66
C LEU A 78 -12.15 -3.93 -12.52
N THR A 79 -11.79 -2.73 -12.06
CA THR A 79 -12.70 -1.61 -11.91
C THR A 79 -13.16 -1.08 -13.25
N VAL A 80 -12.27 -1.02 -14.25
CA VAL A 80 -12.67 -0.73 -15.63
C VAL A 80 -13.64 -1.78 -16.18
N LEU A 81 -13.40 -3.07 -15.90
CA LEU A 81 -14.29 -4.15 -16.32
C LEU A 81 -15.66 -4.05 -15.65
N ILE A 82 -15.70 -3.85 -14.33
CA ILE A 82 -16.95 -3.65 -13.57
C ILE A 82 -17.69 -2.43 -14.10
N ALA A 83 -16.98 -1.31 -14.31
CA ALA A 83 -17.58 -0.09 -14.81
C ALA A 83 -18.19 -0.29 -16.21
N ARG A 84 -17.51 -1.04 -17.09
CA ARG A 84 -18.03 -1.40 -18.41
C ARG A 84 -19.28 -2.28 -18.33
N ILE A 85 -19.29 -3.30 -17.47
CA ILE A 85 -20.44 -4.18 -17.27
C ILE A 85 -21.63 -3.40 -16.74
N LEU A 86 -21.40 -2.50 -15.77
CA LEU A 86 -22.41 -1.64 -15.17
C LEU A 86 -22.72 -0.38 -16.01
N GLN A 87 -22.08 -0.20 -17.16
CA GLN A 87 -22.24 0.95 -18.06
C GLN A 87 -22.06 2.31 -17.36
N ILE A 88 -21.18 2.38 -16.35
CA ILE A 88 -20.87 3.57 -15.57
C ILE A 88 -19.52 4.16 -15.99
N ASN A 89 -19.31 5.44 -15.69
CA ASN A 89 -18.03 6.10 -15.87
C ASN A 89 -17.00 5.49 -14.89
N PRO A 90 -15.88 4.91 -15.34
CA PRO A 90 -14.85 4.35 -14.44
C PRO A 90 -14.06 5.42 -13.68
N LEU A 91 -14.05 6.66 -14.16
CA LEU A 91 -13.19 7.73 -13.65
C LEU A 91 -13.32 7.95 -12.13
N PRO A 92 -14.52 8.09 -11.53
CA PRO A 92 -14.65 8.30 -10.08
C PRO A 92 -14.05 7.16 -9.25
N TYR A 93 -14.18 5.92 -9.73
CA TYR A 93 -13.70 4.73 -9.04
C TYR A 93 -12.18 4.64 -9.12
N LEU A 94 -11.59 4.80 -10.31
CA LEU A 94 -10.14 4.79 -10.49
C LEU A 94 -9.46 5.90 -9.69
N MET A 95 -10.06 7.10 -9.67
CA MET A 95 -9.56 8.20 -8.84
C MET A 95 -9.66 7.87 -7.35
N SER A 96 -10.78 7.27 -6.91
CA SER A 96 -10.94 6.87 -5.52
C SER A 96 -9.94 5.81 -5.10
N GLU A 97 -9.66 4.82 -5.96
CA GLU A 97 -8.69 3.76 -5.71
C GLU A 97 -7.27 4.31 -5.65
N ALA A 98 -6.89 5.19 -6.58
CA ALA A 98 -5.58 5.82 -6.60
C ALA A 98 -5.31 6.64 -5.32
N ILE A 99 -6.29 7.44 -4.89
CA ILE A 99 -6.12 8.27 -3.69
C ILE A 99 -6.17 7.41 -2.42
N LEU A 100 -7.16 6.52 -2.31
CA LEU A 100 -7.41 5.77 -1.07
C LEU A 100 -6.51 4.54 -0.89
N SER A 101 -5.86 4.04 -1.94
CA SER A 101 -4.74 3.10 -1.80
C SER A 101 -3.56 3.75 -1.07
N ASN A 102 -3.21 4.99 -1.42
CA ASN A 102 -2.15 5.75 -0.73
C ASN A 102 -2.55 6.09 0.70
N VAL A 103 -3.77 6.59 0.91
CA VAL A 103 -4.28 6.88 2.27
C VAL A 103 -4.29 5.60 3.13
N GLY A 104 -4.74 4.48 2.57
CA GLY A 104 -4.72 3.18 3.25
C GLY A 104 -3.30 2.71 3.58
N GLY A 105 -2.39 2.73 2.61
CA GLY A 105 -1.00 2.31 2.79
C GLY A 105 -0.25 3.15 3.83
N ALA A 106 -0.54 4.45 3.89
CA ALA A 106 0.03 5.38 4.87
C ALA A 106 -0.28 5.00 6.33
N SER A 107 -1.33 4.20 6.59
CA SER A 107 -1.72 3.82 7.96
C SER A 107 -0.83 2.76 8.59
N THR A 108 -0.03 2.05 7.78
CA THR A 108 0.79 0.95 8.25
C THR A 108 2.25 1.15 7.86
N LEU A 109 3.13 0.50 8.61
CA LEU A 109 4.56 0.53 8.33
C LEU A 109 4.92 -0.11 6.98
N VAL A 110 4.07 -1.02 6.48
CA VAL A 110 4.38 -1.90 5.34
C VAL A 110 3.69 -1.45 4.05
N GLY A 111 2.62 -0.67 4.15
CA GLY A 111 1.80 -0.29 2.99
C GLY A 111 2.49 0.64 1.98
N ASP A 112 3.60 1.29 2.35
CA ASP A 112 4.37 2.14 1.44
C ASP A 112 5.87 2.13 1.82
N PRO A 113 6.83 2.12 0.85
CA PRO A 113 8.25 2.10 1.16
C PRO A 113 8.78 3.25 2.03
N PRO A 114 8.34 4.51 1.89
CA PRO A 114 8.76 5.58 2.79
C PRO A 114 8.43 5.29 4.27
N ASN A 115 7.32 4.62 4.55
CA ASN A 115 6.95 4.25 5.92
C ASN A 115 7.95 3.25 6.49
N ILE A 116 8.37 2.27 5.68
CA ILE A 116 9.37 1.28 6.07
C ILE A 116 10.69 1.99 6.39
N MET A 117 11.12 2.94 5.55
CA MET A 117 12.33 3.72 5.78
C MET A 117 12.26 4.50 7.11
N ILE A 118 11.13 5.16 7.37
CA ILE A 118 10.91 5.91 8.62
C ILE A 118 10.94 4.97 9.83
N GLY A 119 10.26 3.82 9.78
CA GLY A 119 10.26 2.90 10.92
C GLY A 119 11.58 2.16 11.12
N SER A 120 12.31 1.86 10.05
CA SER A 120 13.66 1.28 10.12
C SER A 120 14.63 2.27 10.78
N ALA A 121 14.66 3.52 10.30
CA ALA A 121 15.54 4.57 10.83
C ALA A 121 15.14 5.00 12.27
N GLY A 122 13.84 5.07 12.56
CA GLY A 122 13.32 5.48 13.87
C GLY A 122 13.17 4.33 14.89
N GLY A 123 13.42 3.08 14.50
CA GLY A 123 13.17 1.91 15.34
C GLY A 123 11.71 1.75 15.76
N ILE A 124 10.77 2.23 14.94
CA ILE A 124 9.33 2.27 15.25
C ILE A 124 8.71 0.90 14.96
N SER A 125 8.06 0.31 15.96
CA SER A 125 7.33 -0.94 15.76
C SER A 125 6.09 -0.73 14.89
N PHE A 126 5.71 -1.75 14.11
CA PHE A 126 4.43 -1.82 13.38
C PHE A 126 3.22 -1.38 14.23
N ASN A 127 3.12 -1.85 15.47
CA ASN A 127 1.99 -1.52 16.36
C ASN A 127 2.00 -0.05 16.77
N ALA A 128 3.18 0.49 17.11
CA ALA A 128 3.31 1.90 17.45
C ALA A 128 2.97 2.77 16.24
N PHE A 129 3.48 2.43 15.06
CA PHE A 129 3.18 3.14 13.82
C PHE A 129 1.68 3.15 13.54
N LEU A 130 1.02 1.98 13.58
CA LEU A 130 -0.42 1.87 13.34
C LEU A 130 -1.26 2.60 14.40
N ALA A 131 -0.86 2.56 15.68
CA ALA A 131 -1.57 3.25 16.75
C ALA A 131 -1.51 4.79 16.60
N HIS A 132 -0.38 5.32 16.12
CA HIS A 132 -0.21 6.75 15.90
C HIS A 132 -0.79 7.25 14.56
N MET A 133 -0.61 6.49 13.48
CA MET A 133 -1.01 6.87 12.13
C MET A 133 -2.45 6.46 11.80
N GLY A 134 -2.95 5.37 12.38
CA GLY A 134 -4.28 4.83 12.09
C GLY A 134 -5.43 5.81 12.34
N PRO A 135 -5.57 6.41 13.53
CA PRO A 135 -6.67 7.35 13.83
C PRO A 135 -6.72 8.59 12.91
N PRO A 136 -5.62 9.35 12.68
CA PRO A 136 -5.68 10.50 11.77
C PRO A 136 -5.97 10.07 10.34
N ILE A 137 -5.42 8.92 9.89
CA ILE A 137 -5.67 8.41 8.55
C ILE A 137 -7.11 7.92 8.36
N ALA A 138 -7.73 7.32 9.37
CA ALA A 138 -9.14 6.96 9.31
C ALA A 138 -10.03 8.21 9.13
N ALA A 139 -9.69 9.31 9.80
CA ALA A 139 -10.37 10.59 9.61
C ALA A 139 -10.14 11.16 8.20
N VAL A 140 -8.90 11.15 7.71
CA VAL A 140 -8.56 11.57 6.34
C VAL A 140 -9.28 10.70 5.30
N TRP A 141 -9.33 9.38 5.49
CA TRP A 141 -10.04 8.45 4.62
C TRP A 141 -11.53 8.81 4.54
N LEU A 142 -12.17 9.05 5.69
CA LEU A 142 -13.58 9.45 5.74
C LEU A 142 -13.81 10.78 5.01
N CYS A 143 -12.99 11.80 5.29
CA CYS A 143 -13.06 13.10 4.63
C CYS A 143 -12.87 12.98 3.11
N THR A 144 -11.92 12.18 2.66
CA THR A 144 -11.64 11.96 1.24
C THR A 144 -12.77 11.23 0.54
N VAL A 145 -13.34 10.18 1.16
CA VAL A 145 -14.52 9.49 0.60
C VAL A 145 -15.70 10.45 0.49
N LEU A 146 -15.98 11.24 1.53
CA LEU A 146 -17.05 12.24 1.50
C LEU A 146 -16.82 13.27 0.39
N LEU A 147 -15.60 13.78 0.26
CA LEU A 147 -15.21 14.72 -0.81
C LEU A 147 -15.43 14.10 -2.19
N LEU A 148 -15.00 12.85 -2.41
CA LEU A 148 -15.17 12.16 -3.69
C LEU A 148 -16.65 11.93 -4.02
N LEU A 149 -17.47 11.56 -3.03
CA LEU A 149 -18.92 11.41 -3.20
C LEU A 149 -19.61 12.73 -3.57
N LEU A 150 -19.13 13.85 -3.02
CA LEU A 150 -19.63 15.19 -3.33
C LEU A 150 -19.15 15.65 -4.72
N MET A 151 -17.87 15.46 -5.04
CA MET A 151 -17.26 15.90 -6.30
C MET A 151 -17.84 15.15 -7.50
N PHE A 152 -18.04 13.84 -7.37
CA PHE A 152 -18.60 12.98 -8.41
C PHE A 152 -20.11 12.73 -8.24
N HIS A 153 -20.83 13.59 -7.51
CA HIS A 153 -22.26 13.36 -7.23
C HIS A 153 -23.12 13.18 -8.51
N LYS A 154 -22.67 13.78 -9.63
CA LYS A 154 -23.36 13.73 -10.94
C LYS A 154 -23.15 12.38 -11.62
N ASP A 155 -21.93 11.87 -11.58
CA ASP A 155 -21.57 10.55 -12.12
C ASP A 155 -22.14 9.40 -11.26
N LEU A 156 -22.38 9.66 -9.97
CA LEU A 156 -22.87 8.69 -8.97
C LEU A 156 -24.39 8.80 -8.71
N GLY A 157 -25.16 9.21 -9.71
CA GLY A 157 -26.62 9.30 -9.64
C GLY A 157 -27.30 7.91 -9.58
N PRO A 158 -28.48 7.79 -8.94
CA PRO A 158 -29.21 6.53 -8.88
C PRO A 158 -29.63 6.07 -10.27
N ARG A 159 -29.29 4.84 -10.64
CA ARG A 159 -29.72 4.23 -11.90
C ARG A 159 -30.94 3.35 -11.66
N ARG A 160 -31.99 3.59 -12.46
CA ARG A 160 -33.26 2.86 -12.41
C ARG A 160 -33.17 1.50 -13.12
N ASP A 161 -32.21 1.33 -14.02
CA ASP A 161 -32.00 0.07 -14.70
C ASP A 161 -31.11 -0.81 -13.84
N ALA A 162 -31.74 -1.78 -13.17
CA ALA A 162 -31.04 -2.86 -12.51
C ALA A 162 -30.32 -3.70 -13.58
N ILE A 163 -29.12 -3.26 -13.99
CA ILE A 163 -28.20 -4.13 -14.74
C ILE A 163 -28.01 -5.35 -13.86
N ARG A 164 -28.43 -6.51 -14.37
CA ARG A 164 -28.47 -7.74 -13.61
C ARG A 164 -27.03 -8.08 -13.20
N THR A 165 -26.71 -7.82 -11.93
CA THR A 165 -25.53 -8.37 -11.23
C THR A 165 -25.46 -9.89 -11.29
N GLN A 166 -26.50 -10.56 -11.80
CA GLN A 166 -26.51 -11.97 -12.20
C GLN A 166 -25.53 -12.30 -13.34
N GLN A 167 -24.97 -11.33 -14.07
CA GLN A 167 -23.90 -11.58 -15.04
C GLN A 167 -22.52 -11.81 -14.40
N PHE A 168 -22.33 -11.44 -13.14
CA PHE A 168 -21.09 -11.76 -12.44
C PHE A 168 -21.15 -13.19 -11.92
N ASP A 169 -20.53 -14.10 -12.66
CA ASP A 169 -20.45 -15.51 -12.28
C ASP A 169 -19.43 -15.71 -11.15
N LEU A 170 -19.89 -15.53 -9.91
CA LEU A 170 -19.11 -15.74 -8.70
C LEU A 170 -18.49 -17.12 -8.59
N GLN A 171 -19.14 -18.14 -9.17
CA GLN A 171 -18.73 -19.53 -8.99
C GLN A 171 -17.43 -19.84 -9.72
N ASN A 172 -17.08 -19.05 -10.74
CA ASN A 172 -15.89 -19.21 -11.56
C ASN A 172 -14.79 -18.15 -11.30
N ALA A 173 -15.02 -17.21 -10.37
CA ALA A 173 -14.04 -16.15 -10.07
C ALA A 173 -12.79 -16.70 -9.36
N ILE A 174 -12.96 -17.66 -8.45
CA ILE A 174 -11.84 -18.36 -7.81
C ILE A 174 -11.38 -19.49 -8.73
N LYS A 175 -10.18 -19.33 -9.29
CA LYS A 175 -9.59 -20.28 -10.25
C LYS A 175 -8.91 -21.45 -9.54
N ASP A 176 -8.27 -21.17 -8.40
CA ASP A 176 -7.59 -22.19 -7.59
C ASP A 176 -7.82 -21.96 -6.09
N PRO A 177 -8.86 -22.58 -5.50
CA PRO A 177 -9.20 -22.40 -4.09
C PRO A 177 -8.16 -23.00 -3.14
N ARG A 178 -7.40 -24.02 -3.58
CA ARG A 178 -6.37 -24.64 -2.74
C ARG A 178 -5.17 -23.72 -2.61
N SER A 179 -4.71 -23.16 -3.73
CA SER A 179 -3.64 -22.17 -3.74
C SER A 179 -4.06 -20.90 -3.02
N LEU A 180 -5.30 -20.43 -3.22
CA LEU A 180 -5.86 -19.28 -2.49
C LEU A 180 -5.71 -19.45 -0.97
N TRP A 181 -6.21 -20.56 -0.42
CA TRP A 181 -6.15 -20.78 1.02
C TRP A 181 -4.71 -20.85 1.54
N ARG A 182 -3.78 -21.45 0.78
CA ARG A 182 -2.36 -21.53 1.15
C ARG A 182 -1.68 -20.15 1.19
N VAL A 183 -1.94 -19.29 0.21
CA VAL A 183 -1.40 -17.91 0.21
C VAL A 183 -2.03 -17.08 1.32
N LEU A 184 -3.36 -17.18 1.50
CA LEU A 184 -4.04 -16.46 2.58
C LEU A 184 -3.57 -16.90 3.96
N PHE A 185 -3.29 -18.19 4.14
CA PHE A 185 -2.67 -18.69 5.37
C PHE A 185 -1.28 -18.07 5.60
N ALA A 186 -0.43 -18.04 4.57
CA ALA A 186 0.89 -17.42 4.65
C ALA A 186 0.81 -15.90 4.91
N LEU A 187 -0.09 -15.17 4.24
CA LEU A 187 -0.34 -13.75 4.49
C LEU A 187 -0.85 -13.51 5.91
N GLY A 188 -1.77 -14.35 6.40
CA GLY A 188 -2.26 -14.29 7.78
C GLY A 188 -1.13 -14.52 8.79
N LEU A 189 -0.21 -15.42 8.51
CA LEU A 189 1.01 -15.61 9.30
C LEU A 189 1.88 -14.36 9.30
N VAL A 190 2.12 -13.74 8.15
CA VAL A 190 2.89 -12.47 8.05
C VAL A 190 2.26 -11.37 8.87
N VAL A 191 0.95 -11.15 8.71
CA VAL A 191 0.22 -10.13 9.47
C VAL A 191 0.35 -10.39 10.97
N THR A 192 0.18 -11.64 11.41
CA THR A 192 0.34 -12.03 12.82
C THR A 192 1.76 -11.77 13.33
N LEU A 193 2.78 -12.08 12.51
CA LEU A 193 4.18 -11.80 12.83
C LEU A 193 4.46 -10.30 12.87
N PHE A 194 3.83 -9.48 12.03
CA PHE A 194 3.95 -8.02 12.12
C PHE A 194 3.42 -7.46 13.44
N PHE A 195 2.35 -8.01 14.00
CA PHE A 195 1.90 -7.60 15.34
C PHE A 195 2.86 -8.02 16.46
N SER A 196 3.68 -9.05 16.23
CA SER A 196 4.53 -9.67 17.26
C SER A 196 6.04 -9.40 17.09
N HIS A 197 6.47 -8.85 15.95
CA HIS A 197 7.88 -8.75 15.54
C HIS A 197 8.74 -8.01 16.59
N HIS A 198 8.21 -6.94 17.19
CA HIS A 198 8.91 -6.13 18.17
C HIS A 198 9.21 -6.90 19.46
N HIS A 199 8.27 -7.73 19.93
CA HIS A 199 8.48 -8.59 21.11
C HIS A 199 9.54 -9.68 20.86
N MET A 200 9.67 -10.11 19.61
CA MET A 200 10.63 -11.14 19.19
C MET A 200 11.99 -10.55 18.81
N GLY A 201 12.14 -9.22 18.79
CA GLY A 201 13.35 -8.54 18.34
C GLY A 201 13.70 -8.79 16.87
N ILE A 202 12.73 -9.17 16.05
CA ILE A 202 12.94 -9.45 14.62
C ILE A 202 12.52 -8.23 13.78
N PHE A 203 13.28 -7.95 12.72
CA PHE A 203 12.91 -6.92 11.76
C PHE A 203 11.64 -7.34 10.97
N PRO A 204 10.81 -6.38 10.55
CA PRO A 204 9.65 -6.66 9.70
C PRO A 204 9.98 -7.49 8.45
N ALA A 205 11.14 -7.28 7.81
CA ALA A 205 11.59 -8.12 6.70
C ALA A 205 11.62 -9.61 6.99
N PHE A 206 12.07 -10.00 8.19
CA PHE A 206 12.14 -11.41 8.58
C PHE A 206 10.75 -12.02 8.74
N ALA A 207 9.79 -11.25 9.27
CA ALA A 207 8.40 -11.69 9.33
C ALA A 207 7.82 -11.94 7.93
N ALA A 208 8.08 -11.02 6.99
CA ALA A 208 7.66 -11.18 5.58
C ALA A 208 8.34 -12.38 4.90
N LEU A 209 9.65 -12.55 5.09
CA LEU A 209 10.43 -13.66 4.54
C LEU A 209 9.96 -15.02 5.07
N LEU A 210 9.64 -15.13 6.36
CA LEU A 210 9.10 -16.36 6.95
C LEU A 210 7.75 -16.73 6.32
N GLY A 211 6.86 -15.75 6.13
CA GLY A 211 5.60 -15.99 5.43
C GLY A 211 5.79 -16.37 3.97
N LEU A 212 6.68 -15.69 3.25
CA LEU A 212 7.05 -16.07 1.88
C LEU A 212 7.59 -17.50 1.84
N ALA A 213 8.50 -17.88 2.74
CA ALA A 213 9.07 -19.22 2.80
C ALA A 213 7.98 -20.28 3.01
N VAL A 214 7.02 -20.02 3.90
CA VAL A 214 5.84 -20.89 4.09
C VAL A 214 4.99 -20.96 2.82
N ALA A 215 4.70 -19.83 2.18
CA ALA A 215 3.95 -19.79 0.92
C ALA A 215 4.63 -20.63 -0.17
N LEU A 216 5.94 -20.46 -0.35
CA LEU A 216 6.75 -21.19 -1.32
C LEU A 216 6.78 -22.69 -1.03
N LEU A 217 6.87 -23.08 0.25
CA LEU A 217 6.85 -24.49 0.65
C LEU A 217 5.49 -25.15 0.36
N LEU A 218 4.39 -24.43 0.58
CA LEU A 218 3.03 -24.92 0.41
C LEU A 218 2.57 -24.95 -1.07
N MET A 219 3.00 -23.99 -1.89
CA MET A 219 2.56 -23.89 -3.29
C MET A 219 3.56 -24.43 -4.31
N ARG A 220 4.86 -24.30 -4.02
CA ARG A 220 5.96 -24.66 -4.93
C ARG A 220 5.77 -24.13 -6.36
N PRO A 221 5.56 -22.81 -6.53
CA PRO A 221 5.42 -22.22 -7.86
C PRO A 221 6.72 -22.35 -8.66
N LYS A 222 6.61 -22.27 -9.99
CA LYS A 222 7.78 -22.22 -10.87
C LYS A 222 8.54 -20.91 -10.64
N PRO A 223 9.85 -20.94 -10.37
CA PRO A 223 10.63 -19.73 -10.09
C PRO A 223 10.56 -18.69 -11.21
N GLU A 224 10.49 -19.12 -12.47
CA GLU A 224 10.50 -18.24 -13.65
C GLU A 224 9.26 -17.34 -13.68
N VAL A 225 8.10 -17.91 -13.32
CA VAL A 225 6.84 -17.15 -13.24
C VAL A 225 6.90 -16.18 -12.08
N LEU A 226 7.47 -16.60 -10.96
CA LEU A 226 7.52 -15.81 -9.74
C LEU A 226 8.47 -14.60 -9.86
N PHE A 227 9.67 -14.80 -10.41
CA PHE A 227 10.65 -13.73 -10.63
C PHE A 227 10.24 -12.76 -11.73
N GLY A 228 9.43 -13.20 -12.69
CA GLY A 228 8.87 -12.33 -13.74
C GLY A 228 7.85 -11.32 -13.22
N GLU A 229 7.25 -11.57 -12.05
CA GLU A 229 6.26 -10.69 -11.41
C GLU A 229 6.89 -9.67 -10.46
N ILE A 230 8.19 -9.79 -10.15
CA ILE A 230 8.90 -8.79 -9.35
C ILE A 230 9.06 -7.51 -10.17
N ASN A 231 8.72 -6.37 -9.56
CA ASN A 231 9.05 -5.07 -10.13
C ASN A 231 10.52 -4.71 -9.85
N TRP A 232 11.42 -5.21 -10.69
CA TRP A 232 12.87 -4.97 -10.58
C TRP A 232 13.23 -3.48 -10.66
N SER A 233 12.47 -2.70 -11.42
CA SER A 233 12.68 -1.25 -11.52
C SER A 233 12.53 -0.58 -10.16
N VAL A 234 11.51 -0.97 -9.38
CA VAL A 234 11.28 -0.44 -8.02
C VAL A 234 12.40 -0.86 -7.07
N LEU A 235 12.83 -2.13 -7.09
CA LEU A 235 13.93 -2.58 -6.23
C LEU A 235 15.26 -1.88 -6.53
N ILE A 236 15.62 -1.77 -7.81
CA ILE A 236 16.84 -1.07 -8.25
C ILE A 236 16.76 0.41 -7.91
N PHE A 237 15.59 1.01 -8.08
CA PHE A 237 15.33 2.39 -7.68
C PHE A 237 15.61 2.59 -6.18
N PHE A 238 15.04 1.76 -5.30
CA PHE A 238 15.28 1.90 -3.85
C PHE A 238 16.74 1.71 -3.48
N ILE A 239 17.44 0.76 -4.11
CA ILE A 239 18.88 0.60 -3.94
C ILE A 239 19.62 1.89 -4.30
N GLY A 240 19.28 2.50 -5.45
CA GLY A 240 19.86 3.77 -5.88
C GLY A 240 19.53 4.92 -4.93
N LEU A 241 18.28 5.03 -4.48
CA LEU A 241 17.81 6.03 -3.53
C LEU A 241 18.59 5.93 -2.22
N PHE A 242 18.75 4.74 -1.66
CA PHE A 242 19.53 4.53 -0.44
C PHE A 242 20.98 4.96 -0.59
N VAL A 243 21.61 4.64 -1.73
CA VAL A 243 22.99 5.09 -2.01
C VAL A 243 23.07 6.62 -2.09
N ILE A 244 22.10 7.27 -2.74
CA ILE A 244 22.04 8.74 -2.82
C ILE A 244 21.83 9.35 -1.44
N VAL A 245 20.85 8.86 -0.68
CA VAL A 245 20.55 9.34 0.68
C VAL A 245 21.77 9.17 1.59
N GLY A 246 22.43 8.02 1.58
CA GLY A 246 23.66 7.79 2.34
C GLY A 246 24.82 8.70 1.91
N GLY A 247 24.92 9.04 0.62
CA GLY A 247 25.88 10.03 0.13
C GLY A 247 25.58 11.45 0.61
N VAL A 248 24.30 11.83 0.62
CA VAL A 248 23.85 13.14 1.13
C VAL A 248 24.04 13.22 2.65
N GLU A 249 23.79 12.15 3.39
CA GLU A 249 24.07 12.05 4.82
C GLU A 249 25.56 12.21 5.10
N ALA A 250 26.41 11.48 4.39
CA ALA A 250 27.86 11.55 4.53
C ALA A 250 28.44 12.92 4.15
N SER A 251 27.75 13.70 3.31
CA SER A 251 28.14 15.07 2.98
C SER A 251 27.93 16.07 4.12
N GLY A 252 27.18 15.68 5.17
CA GLY A 252 26.80 16.55 6.28
C GLY A 252 25.59 17.45 6.00
N LEU A 253 25.04 17.46 4.78
CA LEU A 253 23.90 18.30 4.41
C LEU A 253 22.67 18.01 5.28
N LEU A 254 22.34 16.73 5.50
CA LEU A 254 21.22 16.35 6.38
C LEU A 254 21.43 16.84 7.82
N GLY A 255 22.68 16.84 8.30
CA GLY A 255 23.03 17.37 9.62
C GLY A 255 22.86 18.88 9.73
N VAL A 256 23.25 19.64 8.70
CA VAL A 256 23.05 21.11 8.65
C VAL A 256 21.56 21.45 8.62
N LEU A 257 20.78 20.75 7.81
CA LEU A 257 19.32 20.93 7.76
C LEU A 257 18.66 20.55 9.09
N GLY A 258 19.04 19.41 9.66
CA GLY A 258 18.52 18.92 10.93
C GLY A 258 18.80 19.88 12.10
N THR A 259 20.02 20.40 12.19
CA THR A 259 20.39 21.38 13.23
C THR A 259 19.67 22.72 13.05
N SER A 260 19.50 23.19 11.81
CA SER A 260 18.73 24.41 11.51
C SER A 260 17.25 24.27 11.90
N LEU A 261 16.65 23.12 11.60
CA LEU A 261 15.27 22.81 12.00
C LEU A 261 15.14 22.66 13.51
N ALA A 262 16.11 22.01 14.16
CA ALA A 262 16.13 21.86 15.61
C ALA A 262 16.22 23.22 16.33
N GLN A 263 16.99 24.17 15.79
CA GLN A 263 17.08 25.53 16.33
C GLN A 263 15.73 26.26 16.26
N LEU A 264 15.00 26.17 15.13
CA LEU A 264 13.63 26.70 15.04
C LEU A 264 12.65 25.99 15.98
N ALA A 265 12.83 24.69 16.22
CA ALA A 265 11.96 23.88 17.08
C ALA A 265 12.23 24.06 18.59
N SER A 266 13.29 24.80 18.98
CA SER A 266 13.74 24.94 20.37
C SER A 266 12.72 25.64 21.28
N GLU A 267 11.89 26.51 20.72
CA GLU A 267 10.85 27.20 21.47
C GLU A 267 9.54 26.40 21.44
N PRO A 268 8.91 26.10 22.59
CA PRO A 268 7.66 25.32 22.63
C PRO A 268 6.52 25.92 21.79
N GLY A 269 6.49 27.25 21.64
CA GLY A 269 5.53 27.95 20.78
C GLY A 269 5.84 27.85 19.28
N GLN A 270 7.10 27.57 18.91
CA GLN A 270 7.54 27.41 17.52
C GLN A 270 7.55 25.94 17.07
N LEU A 271 7.60 24.97 18.00
CA LEU A 271 7.59 23.53 17.68
C LEU A 271 6.43 23.13 16.76
N LEU A 272 5.21 23.59 17.07
CA LEU A 272 4.03 23.31 16.25
C LEU A 272 4.13 23.97 14.88
N LEU A 273 4.66 25.20 14.81
CA LEU A 273 4.88 25.90 13.56
C LEU A 273 5.93 25.19 12.69
N THR A 274 7.06 24.77 13.27
CA THR A 274 8.11 24.01 12.57
C THR A 274 7.57 22.70 12.04
N GLY A 275 6.78 21.97 12.84
CA GLY A 275 6.12 20.74 12.39
C GLY A 275 5.14 20.97 11.23
N LEU A 276 4.33 22.03 11.31
CA LEU A 276 3.38 22.38 10.23
C LEU A 276 4.10 22.83 8.95
N VAL A 277 5.17 23.62 9.06
CA VAL A 277 5.97 24.05 7.91
C VAL A 277 6.61 22.83 7.25
N LEU A 278 7.23 21.93 8.03
CA LEU A 278 7.80 20.70 7.51
C LEU A 278 6.74 19.84 6.80
N MET A 279 5.58 19.66 7.41
CA MET A 279 4.48 18.88 6.83
C MET A 279 4.01 19.47 5.50
N TRP A 280 3.77 20.80 5.43
CA TRP A 280 3.29 21.44 4.20
C TRP A 280 4.35 21.50 3.10
N VAL A 281 5.62 21.74 3.44
CA VAL A 281 6.72 21.71 2.48
C VAL A 281 6.86 20.30 1.91
N ALA A 282 6.86 19.26 2.76
CA ALA A 282 6.91 17.87 2.30
C ALA A 282 5.70 17.51 1.43
N ALA A 283 4.49 17.90 1.83
CA ALA A 283 3.27 17.62 1.07
C ALA A 283 3.26 18.31 -0.31
N LEU A 284 3.70 19.57 -0.40
CA LEU A 284 3.79 20.30 -1.67
C LEU A 284 4.89 19.74 -2.57
N MET A 285 6.02 19.32 -2.00
CA MET A 285 7.08 18.67 -2.77
C MET A 285 6.66 17.31 -3.28
N SER A 286 5.94 16.50 -2.48
CA SER A 286 5.34 15.21 -2.89
C SER A 286 4.28 15.36 -3.99
N ALA A 287 3.65 16.53 -4.12
CA ALA A 287 2.74 16.80 -5.24
C ALA A 287 3.46 17.03 -6.58
N VAL A 288 4.76 17.36 -6.55
CA VAL A 288 5.58 17.67 -7.74
C VAL A 288 6.58 16.54 -8.04
N ILE A 289 7.09 15.88 -7.00
CA ILE A 289 8.06 14.79 -7.02
C ILE A 289 7.33 13.56 -6.47
N ASP A 290 7.39 12.42 -7.16
CA ASP A 290 6.64 11.21 -6.80
C ASP A 290 6.85 10.81 -5.33
N ASN A 291 5.91 10.07 -4.73
CA ASN A 291 5.96 9.68 -3.32
C ASN A 291 7.10 8.69 -3.01
N ILE A 292 7.78 8.23 -4.05
CA ILE A 292 8.87 7.26 -4.07
C ILE A 292 10.24 7.96 -4.28
N PRO A 293 10.25 9.30 -4.49
CA PRO A 293 10.96 10.01 -5.56
C PRO A 293 11.30 9.26 -6.85
#